data_AF-A0A2V7A2K3-F1
#
_entry.id   AF-A0A2V7A2K3-F1
#
_cell.length_a   1.000
_cell.length_b   1.000
_cell.length_c   1.000
_cell.angle_alpha   90.00
_cell.angle_beta   90.00
_cell.angle_gamma   90.00
#
_symmetry.space_group_name_H-M   'P 1'
#
loop_
_entity.id
_entity.type
_entity.pdbx_description
1 polymer ?
#
loop_
_entity_poly.entity_id
_entity_poly.type
_entity_poly.pdbx_seq_one_letter_code
_entity_poly.pdbx_strand_id
1 'polypeptide(L)'
;MGFSDNPRVQPLKDGIVKPQGIELDCITLDPSNLFQRNLTYDEFDISEMSISETLLARERTDGKKWDWSALPVFLSRGHHWHTLYVNTASGIRSLADLRGKRIGVPDYDMTAALWFRITLKD
;
A
#
# COMPACT_ATOMS: atom_id res chain seq x y z
N MET A 1 -15.44 3.76 -4.99
CA MET A 1 -14.33 3.86 -4.00
C MET A 1 -13.69 2.49 -3.81
N GLY A 2 -12.40 2.35 -4.14
CA GLY A 2 -11.64 1.11 -4.00
C GLY A 2 -10.76 1.08 -2.74
N PHE A 3 -10.80 0.01 -1.96
CA PHE A 3 -9.94 -0.16 -0.78
C PHE A 3 -9.74 -1.63 -0.41
N SER A 4 -8.72 -1.90 0.38
CA SER A 4 -8.50 -3.22 0.98
C SER A 4 -9.45 -3.47 2.15
N ASP A 5 -9.86 -4.73 2.33
CA ASP A 5 -10.80 -5.09 3.39
C ASP A 5 -10.17 -4.86 4.76
N ASN A 6 -10.76 -3.99 5.57
CA ASN A 6 -10.30 -3.75 6.93
C ASN A 6 -11.39 -3.15 7.82
N PRO A 7 -11.31 -3.32 9.17
CA PRO A 7 -12.34 -2.86 10.09
C PRO A 7 -12.61 -1.35 10.09
N ARG A 8 -11.69 -0.51 9.60
CA ARG A 8 -11.85 0.96 9.64
C ARG A 8 -12.81 1.48 8.57
N VAL A 9 -12.91 0.76 7.44
CA VAL A 9 -13.79 1.09 6.31
C VAL A 9 -15.03 0.21 6.24
N GLN A 10 -15.06 -0.88 7.01
CA GLN A 10 -16.20 -1.78 7.11
C GLN A 10 -17.54 -1.04 7.36
N PRO A 11 -17.64 -0.02 8.24
CA PRO A 11 -18.92 0.66 8.46
C PRO A 11 -19.44 1.41 7.23
N LEU A 12 -18.56 1.88 6.32
CA LEU A 12 -18.95 2.48 5.05
C LEU A 12 -19.44 1.40 4.08
N LYS A 13 -18.68 0.30 3.97
CA LYS A 13 -18.99 -0.85 3.12
C LYS A 13 -20.34 -1.49 3.48
N ASP A 14 -20.62 -1.64 4.78
CA ASP A 14 -21.87 -2.23 5.28
C ASP A 14 -23.04 -1.23 5.26
N GLY A 15 -22.79 0.03 4.91
CA GLY A 15 -23.81 1.09 4.90
C GLY A 15 -24.30 1.50 6.29
N ILE A 16 -23.57 1.14 7.36
CA ILE A 16 -23.84 1.56 8.74
C ILE A 16 -23.60 3.07 8.88
N VAL A 17 -22.51 3.55 8.27
CA VAL A 17 -22.20 4.97 8.13
C VAL A 17 -22.46 5.38 6.69
N LYS A 18 -23.31 6.38 6.48
CA LYS A 18 -23.62 6.92 5.15
C LYS A 18 -23.27 8.40 5.11
N PRO A 19 -22.39 8.84 4.21
CA PRO A 19 -22.14 10.27 4.02
C PRO A 19 -23.40 10.97 3.51
N GLN A 20 -23.63 12.20 3.97
CA GLN A 20 -24.77 12.99 3.54
C GLN A 20 -24.58 13.44 2.08
N GLY A 21 -25.56 13.14 1.23
CA GLY A 21 -25.58 13.60 -0.17
C GLY A 21 -24.57 12.92 -1.09
N ILE A 22 -23.94 11.83 -0.65
CA ILE A 22 -22.97 11.06 -1.44
C ILE A 22 -23.44 9.59 -1.47
N GLU A 23 -23.56 9.04 -2.66
CA GLU A 23 -23.73 7.59 -2.86
C GLU A 23 -22.35 6.95 -3.05
N LEU A 24 -22.01 5.99 -2.20
CA LEU A 24 -20.72 5.30 -2.26
C LEU A 24 -20.92 3.89 -2.83
N ASP A 25 -20.34 3.63 -3.99
CA ASP A 25 -20.05 2.28 -4.44
C ASP A 25 -18.70 1.82 -3.86
N CYS A 26 -18.73 0.80 -3.00
CA CYS A 26 -17.57 0.32 -2.25
C CYS A 26 -17.05 -0.98 -2.85
N ILE A 27 -15.87 -0.93 -3.45
CA ILE A 27 -15.22 -2.08 -4.08
C ILE A 27 -14.05 -2.53 -3.21
N THR A 28 -14.06 -3.79 -2.78
CA THR A 28 -12.99 -4.38 -1.98
C THR A 28 -12.15 -5.34 -2.80
N LEU A 29 -10.83 -5.12 -2.80
CA LEU A 29 -9.84 -5.93 -3.52
C LEU A 29 -8.64 -6.18 -2.60
N ASP A 30 -7.83 -7.20 -2.91
CA ASP A 30 -6.51 -7.28 -2.28
C ASP A 30 -5.65 -6.08 -2.72
N PRO A 31 -4.71 -5.61 -1.86
CA PRO A 31 -3.93 -4.42 -2.15
C PRO A 31 -3.19 -4.46 -3.49
N SER A 32 -2.62 -5.62 -3.87
CA SER A 32 -1.84 -5.75 -5.11
C SER A 32 -2.72 -5.52 -6.34
N ASN A 33 -3.88 -6.17 -6.42
CA ASN A 33 -4.81 -5.95 -7.52
C ASN A 33 -5.42 -4.53 -7.49
N LEU A 34 -5.74 -4.00 -6.31
CA LEU A 34 -6.27 -2.65 -6.16
C LEU A 34 -5.32 -1.59 -6.75
N PHE A 35 -4.07 -1.61 -6.31
CA PHE A 35 -3.08 -0.61 -6.71
C PHE A 35 -2.72 -0.76 -8.18
N GLN A 36 -2.52 -2.00 -8.66
CA GLN A 36 -2.22 -2.26 -10.07
C GLN A 36 -3.33 -1.74 -10.99
N ARG A 37 -4.60 -1.99 -10.65
CA ARG A 37 -5.75 -1.53 -11.43
C ARG A 37 -5.82 -0.01 -11.49
N ASN A 38 -5.66 0.65 -10.34
CA ASN A 38 -5.70 2.12 -10.31
C ASN A 38 -4.51 2.75 -11.05
N LEU A 39 -3.29 2.22 -10.87
CA LEU A 39 -2.10 2.68 -11.60
C LEU A 39 -2.21 2.45 -13.12
N THR A 40 -2.88 1.38 -13.53
CA THR A 40 -2.97 1.01 -14.95
C THR A 40 -4.09 1.77 -15.65
N TYR A 41 -5.24 1.90 -15.01
CA TYR A 41 -6.48 2.33 -15.67
C TYR A 41 -7.12 3.58 -15.06
N ASP A 42 -6.58 4.15 -13.97
CA ASP A 42 -7.24 5.21 -13.19
C ASP A 42 -8.70 4.83 -12.87
N GLU A 43 -8.89 3.56 -12.47
CA GLU A 43 -10.21 2.91 -12.45
C GLU A 43 -11.17 3.47 -11.40
N PHE A 44 -10.66 4.00 -10.29
CA PHE A 44 -11.49 4.40 -9.16
C PHE A 44 -11.45 5.92 -8.94
N ASP A 45 -12.61 6.55 -8.73
CA ASP A 45 -12.69 7.97 -8.36
C ASP A 45 -11.98 8.29 -7.04
N ILE A 46 -11.99 7.31 -6.12
CA ILE A 46 -11.29 7.33 -4.83
C ILE A 46 -10.70 5.94 -4.63
N SER A 47 -9.39 5.85 -4.40
CA SER A 47 -8.70 4.60 -4.13
C SER A 47 -7.79 4.71 -2.91
N GLU A 48 -7.75 3.67 -2.09
CA GLU A 48 -6.57 3.39 -1.29
C GLU A 48 -5.38 3.16 -2.22
N MET A 49 -4.23 3.75 -1.89
CA MET A 49 -3.01 3.62 -2.67
C MET A 49 -1.78 3.44 -1.77
N SER A 50 -0.81 2.66 -2.26
CA SER A 50 0.54 2.60 -1.70
C SER A 50 1.19 3.98 -1.73
N ILE A 51 1.70 4.46 -0.59
CA ILE A 51 2.37 5.77 -0.53
C ILE A 51 3.58 5.85 -1.46
N SER A 52 4.36 4.77 -1.58
CA SER A 52 5.53 4.71 -2.46
C SER A 52 5.13 4.84 -3.93
N GLU A 53 4.08 4.13 -4.36
CA GLU A 53 3.58 4.21 -5.74
C GLU A 53 2.90 5.56 -6.03
N THR A 54 2.19 6.15 -5.05
CA THR A 54 1.63 7.51 -5.19
C THR A 54 2.74 8.54 -5.39
N LEU A 55 3.86 8.45 -4.67
CA LEU A 55 4.99 9.35 -4.85
C LEU A 55 5.62 9.18 -6.24
N LEU A 56 5.82 7.94 -6.69
CA LEU A 56 6.34 7.66 -8.03
C LEU A 56 5.39 8.15 -9.13
N ALA A 57 4.07 7.97 -8.97
CA ALA A 57 3.07 8.46 -9.90
C ALA A 57 3.10 9.99 -10.00
N ARG A 58 3.22 10.69 -8.86
CA ARG A 58 3.36 12.14 -8.80
C ARG A 58 4.67 12.64 -9.43
N GLU A 59 5.77 11.91 -9.27
CA GLU A 59 7.05 12.27 -9.88
C GLU A 59 7.02 12.08 -11.41
N ARG A 60 6.32 11.06 -11.89
CA ARG A 60 6.36 10.63 -13.30
C ARG A 60 5.20 11.14 -14.15
N THR A 61 4.17 11.73 -13.56
CA THR A 61 3.01 12.22 -14.31
C THR A 61 3.38 13.37 -15.25
N ASP A 62 2.77 13.38 -16.43
CA ASP A 62 2.79 14.49 -17.39
C ASP A 62 1.53 15.39 -17.29
N GLY A 63 0.72 15.19 -16.24
CA GLY A 63 -0.54 15.88 -16.00
C GLY A 63 -1.76 15.27 -16.71
N LYS A 64 -1.60 14.16 -17.45
CA LYS A 64 -2.73 13.48 -18.11
C LYS A 64 -3.18 12.22 -17.39
N LYS A 65 -2.25 11.55 -16.70
CA LYS A 65 -2.48 10.32 -15.95
C LYS A 65 -2.02 10.49 -14.52
N TRP A 66 -2.69 9.83 -13.57
CA TRP A 66 -2.36 9.95 -12.15
C TRP A 66 -2.45 11.39 -11.60
N ASP A 67 -3.39 12.18 -12.14
CA ASP A 67 -3.71 13.52 -11.61
C ASP A 67 -4.54 13.38 -10.32
N TRP A 68 -3.90 12.81 -9.30
CA TRP A 68 -4.54 12.45 -8.06
C TRP A 68 -4.23 13.47 -6.96
N SER A 69 -5.25 13.76 -6.15
CA SER A 69 -5.08 14.47 -4.88
C SER A 69 -5.03 13.48 -3.72
N ALA A 70 -3.91 13.46 -2.99
CA ALA A 70 -3.77 12.59 -1.84
C ALA A 70 -4.59 13.10 -0.65
N LEU A 71 -5.43 12.23 -0.08
CA LEU A 71 -6.14 12.48 1.17
C LEU A 71 -5.29 11.93 2.34
N PRO A 72 -5.13 12.66 3.46
CA PRO A 72 -4.34 12.22 4.61
C PRO A 72 -5.12 11.21 5.48
N VAL A 73 -5.65 10.16 4.84
CA VAL A 73 -6.48 9.13 5.47
C VAL A 73 -5.76 7.79 5.35
N PHE A 74 -5.36 7.23 6.50
CA PHE A 74 -4.59 5.99 6.56
C PHE A 74 -5.49 4.82 6.97
N LEU A 75 -5.86 3.99 6.00
CA LEU A 75 -6.80 2.87 6.21
C LEU A 75 -6.15 1.66 6.91
N SER A 76 -4.85 1.47 6.66
CA SER A 76 -4.05 0.45 7.32
C SER A 76 -3.05 1.06 8.29
N ARG A 77 -2.82 0.36 9.41
CA ARG A 77 -1.79 0.67 10.39
C ARG A 77 -1.17 -0.65 10.81
N GLY A 78 -0.01 -0.96 10.24
CA GLY A 78 0.69 -2.23 10.44
C GLY A 78 2.15 -2.00 10.80
N HIS A 79 2.67 -2.85 11.69
CA HIS A 79 4.11 -2.94 11.92
C HIS A 79 4.69 -3.90 10.86
N HIS A 80 5.38 -3.35 9.87
CA HIS A 80 5.96 -4.12 8.75
C HIS A 80 6.98 -5.18 9.18
N TRP A 81 7.45 -5.14 10.43
CA TRP A 81 8.34 -6.12 11.03
C TRP A 81 7.77 -7.54 11.08
N HIS A 82 6.46 -7.69 11.28
CA HIS A 82 5.84 -9.03 11.41
C HIS A 82 5.78 -9.78 10.08
N THR A 83 6.00 -9.10 8.96
CA THR A 83 5.97 -9.71 7.62
C THR A 83 7.38 -9.97 7.06
N LEU A 84 8.42 -9.80 7.89
CA LEU A 84 9.77 -10.21 7.53
C LEU A 84 9.95 -11.69 7.86
N TYR A 85 10.16 -12.48 6.82
CA TYR A 85 10.40 -13.92 6.96
C TYR A 85 11.80 -14.26 6.51
N VAL A 86 12.44 -15.17 7.25
CA VAL A 86 13.72 -15.76 6.87
C VAL A 86 13.53 -17.27 6.78
N ASN A 87 14.27 -17.91 5.87
CA ASN A 87 14.32 -19.36 5.84
C ASN A 87 14.92 -19.86 7.17
N THR A 88 14.27 -20.80 7.85
CA THR A 88 14.70 -21.29 9.17
C THR A 88 16.07 -21.99 9.14
N ALA A 89 16.51 -22.47 7.98
CA ALA A 89 17.85 -23.03 7.76
C ALA A 89 18.91 -21.98 7.35
N SER A 90 18.56 -20.70 7.20
CA SER A 90 19.50 -19.64 6.78
C SER A 90 20.53 -19.23 7.83
N GLY A 91 20.31 -19.61 9.09
CA GLY A 91 21.13 -19.17 10.23
C GLY A 91 20.91 -17.72 10.67
N ILE A 92 20.00 -16.97 10.03
CA ILE A 92 19.67 -15.59 10.41
C ILE A 92 18.85 -15.58 11.70
N ARG A 93 19.33 -14.87 12.73
CA ARG A 93 18.67 -14.78 14.05
C ARG A 93 18.37 -13.34 14.47
N SER A 94 18.96 -12.36 13.79
CA SER A 94 18.80 -10.94 14.07
C SER A 94 18.87 -10.10 12.79
N LEU A 95 18.45 -8.82 12.86
CA LEU A 95 18.59 -7.89 11.75
C LEU A 95 20.07 -7.67 11.34
N ALA A 96 21.01 -7.76 12.28
CA ALA A 96 22.44 -7.60 11.99
C ALA A 96 22.97 -8.69 11.05
N ASP A 97 22.40 -9.90 11.11
CA ASP A 97 22.79 -11.03 10.25
C ASP A 97 22.39 -10.81 8.77
N LEU A 98 21.51 -9.82 8.50
CA LEU A 98 21.13 -9.42 7.15
C LEU A 98 22.20 -8.56 6.46
N ARG A 99 23.22 -8.07 7.20
CA ARG A 99 24.28 -7.24 6.62
C ARG A 99 24.98 -7.97 5.48
N GLY A 100 25.04 -7.31 4.32
CA GLY A 100 25.65 -7.85 3.10
C GLY A 100 24.88 -9.02 2.46
N LYS A 101 23.68 -9.36 2.94
CA LYS A 101 22.81 -10.37 2.32
C LYS A 101 21.93 -9.72 1.25
N ARG A 102 21.51 -10.54 0.28
CA ARG A 102 20.51 -10.17 -0.73
C ARG A 102 19.12 -10.49 -0.18
N ILE A 103 18.23 -9.50 -0.16
CA ILE A 103 16.86 -9.64 0.33
C ILE A 103 15.91 -9.68 -0.87
N GLY A 104 15.09 -10.74 -0.95
CA GLY A 104 14.02 -10.82 -1.94
C GLY A 104 12.83 -9.97 -1.50
N VAL A 105 12.27 -9.20 -2.43
CA VAL A 105 11.06 -8.40 -2.23
C VAL A 105 10.09 -8.71 -3.37
N PRO A 106 8.77 -8.74 -3.13
CA PRO A 106 7.80 -8.90 -4.21
C PRO A 106 7.96 -7.84 -5.32
N ASP A 107 7.99 -6.55 -4.97
CA ASP A 107 8.19 -5.44 -5.89
C ASP A 107 9.16 -4.42 -5.29
N TYR A 108 9.99 -3.77 -6.12
CA TYR A 108 11.02 -2.83 -5.65
C TYR A 108 10.45 -1.53 -5.07
N ASP A 109 9.30 -1.12 -5.58
CA ASP A 109 8.54 0.08 -5.22
C ASP A 109 7.49 -0.16 -4.14
N MET A 110 7.33 -1.39 -3.63
CA MET A 110 6.41 -1.60 -2.53
C MET A 110 6.78 -0.74 -1.32
N THR A 111 5.76 -0.24 -0.62
CA THR A 111 5.94 0.63 0.54
C THR A 111 6.76 -0.06 1.65
N ALA A 112 6.56 -1.34 1.93
CA ALA A 112 7.31 -2.05 2.98
C ALA A 112 8.82 -2.14 2.66
N ALA A 113 9.20 -2.49 1.44
CA ALA A 113 10.60 -2.53 1.00
C ALA A 113 11.27 -1.15 1.04
N LEU A 114 10.54 -0.07 0.74
CA LEU A 114 11.04 1.29 0.95
C LEU A 114 11.37 1.56 2.43
N TRP A 115 10.44 1.25 3.35
CA TRP A 115 10.67 1.40 4.79
C TRP A 115 11.84 0.55 5.30
N PHE A 116 11.95 -0.71 4.85
CA PHE A 116 13.06 -1.57 5.25
C PHE A 116 14.41 -1.04 4.75
N ARG A 117 14.49 -0.54 3.51
CA ARG A 117 15.72 0.08 3.01
C ARG A 117 16.15 1.27 3.84
N ILE A 118 15.21 2.11 4.29
CA ILE A 118 15.51 3.27 5.14
C ILE A 118 15.92 2.81 6.54
N THR A 119 15.22 1.84 7.12
CA THR A 119 15.46 1.42 8.50
C THR A 119 16.74 0.59 8.67
N LEU A 120 17.11 -0.16 7.62
CA LEU A 120 18.37 -0.92 7.57
C LEU A 120 19.51 -0.11 6.94
N LYS A 121 19.28 1.16 6.62
CA LYS A 121 20.33 2.06 6.14
C LYS A 121 21.24 2.39 7.32
N ASP A 122 22.53 2.10 7.18
CA ASP A 122 23.57 2.50 8.13
C ASP A 122 23.63 4.03 8.29
#